data_AF-A0A9X5EDG9-F1
#
_entry.id   AF-A0A9X5EDG9-F1
#
_cell.length_a   1.000
_cell.length_b   1.000
_cell.length_c   1.000
_cell.angle_alpha   90.00
_cell.angle_beta   90.00
_cell.angle_gamma   90.00
#
_symmetry.space_group_name_H-M   'P 1'
#
loop_
_entity.id
_entity.type
_entity.pdbx_description
1 polymer ?
#
loop_
_entity_poly.entity_id
_entity_poly.type
_entity_poly.pdbx_seq_one_letter_code
_entity_poly.pdbx_strand_id
1 'polypeptide(L)'
;MIRLPTLMARAAAAVFLASMLVLAGCHRGASKSDHVAAEQGQFDYTIKAYKSGQFLVDGAVLSAADTGSHFAYLKDQGKLPKTVLVLPSDDSKIRDAHLGFLARMQLDYGFTVYYDKKGELVRLNAVEEKARQLEDTPHKAALPDRMQGKDASSGAYDPQTQQ
;
A
#
# COMPACT_ATOMS: atom_id res chain seq x y z
N MET A 1 10.19 -26.11 -62.38
CA MET A 1 9.64 -26.86 -61.23
C MET A 1 10.62 -26.72 -60.07
N ILE A 2 10.33 -25.88 -59.09
CA ILE A 2 11.22 -25.62 -57.94
C ILE A 2 10.90 -26.67 -56.87
N ARG A 3 11.75 -27.70 -56.73
CA ARG A 3 11.69 -28.66 -55.62
C ARG A 3 12.59 -28.14 -54.49
N LEU A 4 12.06 -27.22 -53.70
CA LEU A 4 12.71 -26.77 -52.47
C LEU A 4 12.52 -27.86 -51.39
N PRO A 5 13.58 -28.32 -50.71
CA PRO A 5 13.55 -29.57 -49.98
C PRO A 5 12.80 -29.42 -48.66
N THR A 6 11.84 -30.32 -48.46
CA THR A 6 10.97 -30.53 -47.29
C THR A 6 11.69 -30.64 -45.94
N LEU A 7 13.02 -30.72 -45.93
CA LEU A 7 13.86 -30.76 -44.73
C LEU A 7 14.03 -29.38 -44.08
N MET A 8 14.10 -28.30 -44.86
CA MET A 8 14.23 -26.93 -44.33
C MET A 8 12.96 -26.46 -43.62
N ALA A 9 11.79 -26.86 -44.12
CA ALA A 9 10.50 -26.54 -43.50
C ALA A 9 10.30 -27.23 -42.14
N ARG A 10 10.83 -28.44 -41.96
CA ARG A 10 10.74 -29.18 -40.69
C ARG A 10 11.65 -28.61 -39.60
N ALA A 11 12.83 -28.11 -39.98
CA ALA A 11 13.75 -27.45 -39.05
C ALA A 11 13.19 -26.11 -38.54
N ALA A 12 12.57 -25.32 -39.41
CA ALA A 12 11.94 -24.05 -39.02
C ALA A 12 10.77 -24.27 -38.04
N ALA A 13 9.93 -25.29 -38.26
CA ALA A 13 8.81 -25.60 -37.37
C ALA A 13 9.26 -26.03 -35.95
N ALA A 14 10.37 -26.76 -35.84
CA ALA A 14 10.91 -27.19 -34.55
C ALA A 14 11.47 -26.01 -33.72
N VAL A 15 12.09 -25.03 -34.37
CA VAL A 15 12.62 -23.82 -33.71
C VAL A 15 11.48 -22.94 -33.17
N PHE A 16 10.38 -22.79 -33.92
CA PHE A 16 9.21 -22.05 -33.46
C PHE A 16 8.54 -22.72 -32.24
N LEU A 17 8.39 -24.05 -32.25
CA LEU A 17 7.83 -24.80 -31.11
C LEU A 17 8.73 -24.72 -29.86
N ALA A 18 10.05 -24.78 -30.02
CA ALA A 18 10.99 -24.61 -28.91
C ALA A 18 10.93 -23.20 -28.30
N SER A 19 10.72 -22.16 -29.13
CA SER A 19 10.63 -20.77 -28.65
C SER A 19 9.41 -20.51 -27.75
N MET A 20 8.29 -21.19 -27.99
CA MET A 20 7.08 -21.04 -27.18
C MET A 20 7.20 -21.70 -25.80
N LEU A 21 7.99 -22.78 -25.66
CA LEU A 21 8.18 -23.44 -24.38
C LEU A 21 9.05 -22.61 -23.42
N VAL A 22 9.98 -21.80 -23.94
CA VAL A 22 10.82 -20.91 -23.13
C VAL A 22 10.02 -19.73 -22.55
N LEU A 23 9.01 -19.23 -23.27
CA LEU A 23 8.16 -18.13 -22.78
C LEU A 23 7.13 -18.58 -21.72
N ALA A 24 6.78 -19.87 -21.66
CA ALA A 24 5.88 -20.40 -20.64
C ALA A 24 6.54 -20.52 -19.25
N GLY A 25 7.86 -20.37 -19.15
CA GLY A 25 8.62 -20.50 -17.90
C GLY A 25 8.63 -19.27 -16.99
N CYS A 26 8.12 -18.12 -17.43
CA CYS A 26 8.14 -16.88 -16.63
C CYS A 26 6.85 -16.59 -15.86
N HIS A 27 5.84 -17.47 -15.88
CA HIS A 27 4.69 -17.39 -14.98
C HIS A 27 4.88 -18.34 -13.79
N ARG A 28 5.95 -18.09 -13.01
CA ARG A 28 6.14 -18.76 -11.73
C ARG A 28 5.20 -18.08 -10.73
N GLY A 29 4.04 -18.70 -10.51
CA GLY A 29 3.06 -18.27 -9.52
C GLY A 29 3.73 -18.05 -8.17
N ALA A 30 3.87 -16.79 -7.77
CA ALA A 30 4.33 -16.38 -6.45
C ALA A 30 3.18 -16.52 -5.44
N SER A 31 2.78 -17.77 -5.17
CA SER A 31 1.86 -18.10 -4.09
C SER A 31 2.61 -18.86 -3.00
N LYS A 32 3.47 -18.14 -2.27
CA LYS A 32 3.94 -18.43 -0.92
C LYS A 32 4.77 -17.23 -0.49
N SER A 33 4.55 -16.77 0.74
CA SER A 33 5.25 -15.67 1.39
C SER A 33 6.70 -15.56 0.91
N ASP A 34 6.97 -14.58 0.04
CA ASP A 34 8.31 -14.23 -0.41
C ASP A 34 9.06 -13.68 0.80
N HIS A 35 9.69 -14.58 1.54
CA HIS A 35 10.80 -14.25 2.40
C HIS A 35 11.89 -13.74 1.48
N VAL A 36 11.94 -12.42 1.31
CA VAL A 36 13.00 -11.78 0.56
C VAL A 36 14.26 -11.98 1.40
N ALA A 37 15.21 -12.74 0.87
CA ALA A 37 16.56 -12.81 1.41
C ALA A 37 17.01 -11.37 1.57
N ALA A 38 17.22 -10.96 2.82
CA ALA A 38 17.51 -9.59 3.16
C ALA A 38 18.79 -9.18 2.41
N GLU A 39 18.65 -8.57 1.24
CA GLU A 39 19.63 -7.67 0.66
C GLU A 39 19.66 -6.47 1.62
N GLN A 40 20.31 -6.71 2.75
CA GLN A 40 20.55 -5.80 3.85
C GLN A 40 21.41 -4.67 3.29
N GLY A 41 20.84 -3.46 3.19
CA GLY A 41 21.68 -2.33 2.85
C GLY A 41 21.00 -0.99 2.89
N GLN A 42 20.09 -0.73 1.96
CA GLN A 42 19.59 0.62 1.73
C GLN A 42 18.13 0.55 1.29
N PHE A 43 17.22 0.68 2.26
CA PHE A 43 15.88 1.14 1.95
C PHE A 43 15.95 2.64 1.73
N ASP A 44 15.27 3.14 0.70
CA ASP A 44 15.28 4.57 0.38
C ASP A 44 14.64 5.41 1.50
N TYR A 45 13.68 4.81 2.22
CA TYR A 45 12.99 5.47 3.30
C TYR A 45 12.56 4.49 4.40
N THR A 46 12.57 4.94 5.65
CA THR A 46 12.17 4.12 6.80
C THR A 46 11.18 4.88 7.67
N ILE A 47 10.06 4.23 7.99
CA ILE A 47 9.02 4.73 8.90
C ILE A 47 8.80 3.71 10.02
N LYS A 48 8.21 4.16 11.14
CA LYS A 48 7.86 3.25 12.24
C LYS A 48 6.34 3.17 12.42
N ALA A 49 5.84 2.00 12.80
CA ALA A 49 4.43 1.83 13.16
C ALA A 49 4.13 2.56 14.49
N TYR A 50 2.95 3.17 14.60
CA TYR A 50 2.51 3.87 15.81
C TYR A 50 1.13 3.38 16.27
N LYS A 51 0.57 3.98 17.32
CA LYS A 51 -0.73 3.57 17.86
C LYS A 51 -1.83 3.78 16.82
N SER A 52 -2.88 2.95 16.89
CA SER A 52 -4.10 3.10 16.09
C SER A 52 -3.92 3.10 14.55
N GLY A 53 -2.86 2.50 14.02
CA GLY A 53 -2.63 2.45 12.56
C GLY A 53 -1.90 3.68 12.01
N GLN A 54 -1.42 4.56 12.90
CA GLN A 54 -0.62 5.74 12.56
C GLN A 54 0.84 5.36 12.31
N PHE A 55 1.63 6.30 11.80
CA PHE A 55 3.04 6.11 11.50
C PHE A 55 3.89 7.21 12.12
N LEU A 56 5.09 6.86 12.56
CA LEU A 56 6.15 7.81 12.88
C LEU A 56 6.98 8.03 11.61
N VAL A 57 6.90 9.23 11.07
CA VAL A 57 7.58 9.68 9.85
C VAL A 57 8.46 10.86 10.23
N ASP A 58 9.79 10.73 10.06
CA ASP A 58 10.77 11.76 10.43
C ASP A 58 10.62 12.31 11.87
N GLY A 59 10.15 11.46 12.80
CA GLY A 59 9.92 11.83 14.20
C GLY A 59 8.55 12.44 14.49
N ALA A 60 7.73 12.69 13.48
CA ALA A 60 6.35 13.14 13.63
C ALA A 60 5.36 11.97 13.58
N VAL A 61 4.33 11.99 14.41
CA VAL A 61 3.23 11.02 14.35
C VAL A 61 2.22 11.52 13.32
N LEU A 62 2.03 10.75 12.26
CA LEU A 62 1.12 11.04 11.16
C LEU A 62 0.02 9.98 11.09
N SER A 63 -1.19 10.42 10.72
CA SER A 63 -2.25 9.49 10.34
C SER A 63 -1.90 8.73 9.07
N ALA A 64 -2.67 7.68 8.72
CA ALA A 64 -2.47 6.95 7.48
C ALA A 64 -2.67 7.85 6.24
N ALA A 65 -3.66 8.73 6.27
CA ALA A 65 -3.95 9.68 5.20
C ALA A 65 -2.89 10.79 5.11
N ASP A 66 -2.42 11.33 6.24
CA ASP A 66 -1.31 12.29 6.26
C ASP A 66 -0.01 11.66 5.75
N THR A 67 0.26 10.41 6.13
CA THR A 67 1.42 9.65 5.63
C THR A 67 1.31 9.42 4.12
N GLY A 68 0.12 9.10 3.62
CA GLY A 68 -0.14 9.00 2.18
C GLY A 68 0.11 10.33 1.47
N SER A 69 -0.35 11.43 2.05
CA SER A 69 -0.15 12.79 1.52
C SER A 69 1.32 13.19 1.49
N HIS A 70 2.10 12.78 2.50
CA HIS A 70 3.56 12.94 2.51
C HIS A 70 4.23 12.24 1.33
N PHE A 71 3.86 10.98 1.05
CA PHE A 71 4.38 10.26 -0.11
C PHE A 71 3.89 10.85 -1.45
N ALA A 72 2.66 11.36 -1.51
CA ALA A 72 2.18 12.09 -2.67
C ALA A 72 3.03 13.33 -2.94
N TYR A 73 3.33 14.12 -1.90
CA TYR A 73 4.22 15.27 -2.02
C TYR A 73 5.63 14.85 -2.51
N LEU A 74 6.20 13.78 -1.97
CA LEU A 74 7.50 13.27 -2.42
C LEU A 74 7.47 12.83 -3.89
N LYS A 75 6.35 12.26 -4.35
CA LYS A 75 6.13 11.92 -5.77
C LYS A 75 6.10 13.16 -6.65
N ASP A 76 5.37 14.19 -6.26
CA ASP A 76 5.29 15.45 -7.01
C ASP A 76 6.65 16.16 -7.09
N GLN A 77 7.50 15.99 -6.08
CA GLN A 77 8.87 16.49 -6.06
C GLN A 77 9.87 15.61 -6.85
N GLY A 78 9.42 14.50 -7.45
CA GLY A 78 10.29 13.53 -8.13
C GLY A 78 11.24 12.77 -7.20
N LYS A 79 10.93 12.77 -5.89
CA LYS A 79 11.74 12.17 -4.82
C LYS A 79 11.03 10.99 -4.15
N LEU A 80 10.09 10.34 -4.85
CA LEU A 80 9.40 9.19 -4.28
C LEU A 80 10.41 8.06 -4.02
N PRO A 81 10.49 7.54 -2.78
CA PRO A 81 11.32 6.38 -2.49
C PRO A 81 10.83 5.16 -3.26
N LYS A 82 11.74 4.34 -3.77
CA LYS A 82 11.35 3.08 -4.44
C LYS A 82 11.02 2.01 -3.43
N THR A 83 11.68 2.06 -2.27
CA THR A 83 11.56 1.09 -1.19
C THR A 83 11.33 1.78 0.14
N VAL A 84 10.30 1.32 0.86
CA VAL A 84 9.95 1.82 2.19
C VAL A 84 10.04 0.67 3.18
N LEU A 85 10.87 0.83 4.21
CA LEU A 85 10.95 -0.07 5.35
C LEU A 85 10.04 0.39 6.47
N VAL A 86 9.30 -0.55 7.05
CA VAL A 86 8.43 -0.31 8.18
C VAL A 86 8.93 -1.12 9.37
N LEU A 87 9.28 -0.40 10.43
CA LEU A 87 9.76 -0.98 11.68
C LEU A 87 8.71 -0.88 12.78
N PRO A 88 8.71 -1.78 13.77
CA PRO A 88 8.01 -1.51 15.02
C PRO A 88 8.61 -0.28 15.71
N SER A 89 7.78 0.47 16.44
CA SER A 89 8.26 1.48 17.40
C SER A 89 8.17 0.94 18.82
N ASP A 90 8.73 1.69 19.77
CA ASP A 90 8.59 1.41 21.21
C ASP A 90 7.13 1.44 21.66
N ASP A 91 6.28 2.21 20.96
CA ASP A 91 4.86 2.41 21.26
C ASP A 91 3.93 1.41 20.55
N SER A 92 4.38 0.78 19.46
CA SER A 92 3.54 -0.18 18.73
C SER A 92 4.31 -1.15 17.85
N LYS A 93 3.86 -2.40 17.90
CA LYS A 93 4.15 -3.40 16.88
C LYS A 93 3.41 -3.10 15.58
N ILE A 94 3.93 -3.62 14.47
CA ILE A 94 3.24 -3.62 13.18
C ILE A 94 1.96 -4.47 13.30
N ARG A 95 0.84 -3.92 12.84
CA ARG A 95 -0.51 -4.54 12.91
C ARG A 95 -1.12 -4.57 11.51
N ASP A 96 -2.14 -5.38 11.33
CA ASP A 96 -2.85 -5.51 10.04
C ASP A 96 -3.43 -4.19 9.54
N ALA A 97 -3.82 -3.28 10.45
CA ALA A 97 -4.23 -1.92 10.08
C ALA A 97 -3.11 -1.16 9.34
N HIS A 98 -1.88 -1.18 9.87
CA HIS A 98 -0.73 -0.58 9.23
C HIS A 98 -0.48 -1.20 7.85
N LEU A 99 -0.47 -2.54 7.78
CA LEU A 99 -0.24 -3.26 6.53
C LEU A 99 -1.32 -2.95 5.48
N GLY A 100 -2.59 -2.81 5.89
CA GLY A 100 -3.69 -2.45 5.00
C GLY A 100 -3.56 -1.04 4.41
N PHE A 101 -3.16 -0.06 5.23
CA PHE A 101 -2.90 1.30 4.75
C PHE A 101 -1.66 1.36 3.85
N LEU A 102 -0.60 0.64 4.20
CA LEU A 102 0.61 0.54 3.38
C LEU A 102 0.36 -0.17 2.05
N ALA A 103 -0.49 -1.19 2.03
CA ALA A 103 -0.90 -1.84 0.80
C ALA A 103 -1.61 -0.86 -0.12
N ARG A 104 -2.49 0.01 0.43
CA ARG A 104 -3.14 1.06 -0.33
C ARG A 104 -2.14 2.07 -0.90
N MET A 105 -1.22 2.57 -0.07
CA MET A 105 -0.18 3.51 -0.51
C MET A 105 0.74 2.89 -1.58
N GLN A 106 1.11 1.60 -1.43
CA GLN A 106 1.90 0.87 -2.43
C GLN A 106 1.16 0.80 -3.78
N LEU A 107 -0.16 0.61 -3.78
CA LEU A 107 -0.97 0.61 -5.01
C LEU A 107 -1.11 2.02 -5.60
N ASP A 108 -1.34 3.03 -4.77
CA ASP A 108 -1.57 4.41 -5.22
C ASP A 108 -0.30 5.09 -5.76
N TYR A 109 0.85 4.82 -5.14
CA TYR A 109 2.11 5.50 -5.43
C TYR A 109 3.15 4.62 -6.14
N GLY A 110 3.06 3.30 -6.04
CA GLY A 110 3.93 2.36 -6.75
C GLY A 110 5.27 2.06 -6.10
N PHE A 111 5.50 2.45 -4.83
CA PHE A 111 6.69 2.05 -4.08
C PHE A 111 6.53 0.67 -3.46
N THR A 112 7.65 -0.05 -3.24
CA THR A 112 7.61 -1.36 -2.58
C THR A 112 7.76 -1.21 -1.06
N VAL A 113 6.86 -1.82 -0.32
CA VAL A 113 6.92 -1.85 1.15
C VAL A 113 7.55 -3.15 1.64
N TYR A 114 8.47 -3.00 2.59
CA TYR A 114 9.01 -4.08 3.40
C TYR A 114 8.70 -3.80 4.86
N TYR A 115 8.47 -4.85 5.65
CA TYR A 115 8.21 -4.70 7.07
C TYR A 115 8.95 -5.74 7.89
N ASP A 116 9.35 -5.34 9.09
CA ASP A 116 9.95 -6.24 10.07
C ASP A 116 8.86 -7.05 10.79
N LYS A 117 8.90 -8.36 10.61
CA LYS A 117 8.09 -9.34 11.32
C LYS A 117 8.95 -10.10 12.32
N LYS A 118 9.21 -9.50 13.47
CA LYS A 118 9.95 -10.12 14.60
C LYS A 118 11.39 -10.53 14.23
N GLY A 119 12.11 -9.64 13.55
CA GLY A 119 13.48 -9.85 13.08
C GLY A 119 13.56 -10.43 11.66
N GLU A 120 12.43 -10.81 11.06
CA GLU A 120 12.38 -11.24 9.65
C GLU A 120 11.89 -10.11 8.77
N LEU A 121 12.68 -9.78 7.74
CA LEU A 121 12.28 -8.84 6.71
C LEU A 121 11.29 -9.52 5.75
N VAL A 122 10.09 -8.96 5.62
CA VAL A 122 9.04 -9.49 4.74
C VAL A 122 8.59 -8.42 3.76
N ARG A 123 8.45 -8.79 2.49
CA ARG A 123 7.87 -7.90 1.47
C ARG A 123 6.35 -7.90 1.58
N LEU A 124 5.75 -6.71 1.54
CA LEU A 124 4.31 -6.55 1.51
C LEU A 124 3.77 -6.86 0.10
N ASN A 125 2.97 -7.91 0.01
CA ASN A 125 2.20 -8.21 -1.19
C ASN A 125 0.88 -7.42 -1.13
N ALA A 126 0.89 -6.23 -1.72
CA ALA A 126 -0.31 -5.40 -1.82
C ALA A 126 -1.30 -6.04 -2.81
N VAL A 127 -2.47 -6.40 -2.29
CA VAL A 127 -3.62 -6.87 -3.06
C VAL A 127 -4.77 -5.92 -2.72
N GLU A 128 -5.52 -5.49 -3.72
CA GLU A 128 -6.56 -4.47 -3.57
C GLU A 128 -7.61 -4.85 -2.50
N GLU A 129 -7.98 -6.13 -2.41
CA GLU A 129 -8.88 -6.65 -1.37
C GLU A 129 -8.37 -6.48 0.07
N LYS A 130 -7.06 -6.36 0.24
CA LYS A 130 -6.40 -6.16 1.55
C LYS A 130 -6.02 -4.70 1.79
N ALA A 131 -6.19 -3.84 0.79
CA ALA A 131 -5.92 -2.42 0.89
C ALA A 131 -7.09 -1.72 1.61
N ARG A 132 -6.79 -1.00 2.69
CA ARG A 132 -7.78 -0.16 3.38
C ARG A 132 -7.81 1.22 2.75
N GLN A 133 -8.97 1.89 2.77
CA GLN A 133 -9.01 3.30 2.42
C GLN A 133 -8.10 4.09 3.37
N LEU A 134 -7.39 5.08 2.85
CA LEU A 134 -6.59 5.98 3.68
C LEU A 134 -7.56 6.88 4.43
N GLU A 135 -7.81 6.54 5.69
CA GLU A 135 -8.69 7.30 6.56
C GLU A 135 -7.84 8.18 7.47
N ASP A 136 -8.19 9.47 7.53
CA ASP A 136 -7.89 10.28 8.70
C ASP A 136 -8.59 9.60 9.85
N THR A 137 -7.82 8.92 10.71
CA THR A 137 -8.39 8.20 11.86
C THR A 137 -9.39 9.14 12.55
N PRO A 138 -10.71 8.87 12.52
CA PRO A 138 -11.64 9.70 13.22
C PRO A 138 -11.49 9.30 14.68
N HIS A 139 -10.64 10.01 15.41
CA HIS A 139 -10.90 10.23 16.82
C HIS A 139 -12.16 11.08 16.91
N LYS A 140 -13.33 10.48 16.65
CA LYS A 140 -14.53 10.87 17.37
C LYS A 140 -14.26 10.48 18.82
N ALA A 141 -13.50 11.30 19.54
CA ALA A 141 -13.83 11.51 20.93
C ALA A 141 -15.32 11.87 20.91
N ALA A 142 -16.17 11.08 21.56
CA ALA A 142 -17.57 11.41 21.68
C ALA A 142 -17.63 12.85 22.20
N LEU A 143 -18.08 13.78 21.33
CA LEU A 143 -18.23 15.16 21.71
C LEU A 143 -19.23 15.15 22.88
N PRO A 144 -18.89 15.76 24.04
CA PRO A 144 -19.82 15.80 25.17
C PRO A 144 -21.15 16.40 24.70
N ASP A 145 -22.28 15.86 25.20
CA ASP A 145 -23.64 16.15 24.69
C ASP A 145 -23.93 17.63 24.43
N ARG A 146 -23.39 18.52 25.25
CA ARG A 146 -23.47 19.99 25.11
C ARG A 146 -22.94 20.56 23.78
N MET A 147 -22.09 19.81 23.06
CA MET A 147 -21.50 20.22 21.78
C MET A 147 -22.17 19.53 20.57
N GLN A 148 -23.16 18.65 20.80
CA GLN A 148 -23.92 17.99 19.73
C GLN A 148 -25.09 18.84 19.20
N GLY A 149 -25.22 20.10 19.62
CA GLY A 149 -26.18 21.05 19.04
C GLY A 149 -27.65 20.69 19.24
N LYS A 150 -27.96 19.74 20.13
CA LYS A 150 -29.33 19.29 20.41
C LYS A 150 -30.19 20.39 21.04
N ASP A 151 -29.55 21.39 21.65
CA ASP A 151 -30.22 22.55 22.25
C ASP A 151 -30.58 23.63 21.21
N ALA A 152 -30.06 23.55 19.98
CA ALA A 152 -30.31 24.53 18.92
C ALA A 152 -31.56 24.21 18.07
N SER A 153 -32.23 23.07 18.27
CA SER A 153 -33.39 22.65 17.47
C SER A 153 -34.75 22.79 18.18
N SER A 154 -34.82 23.42 19.36
CA SER A 154 -36.06 23.53 20.13
C SER A 154 -36.88 24.82 19.88
N GLY A 155 -36.48 25.68 18.93
CA GLY A 155 -37.23 26.88 18.57
C GLY A 155 -37.79 26.81 17.16
N ALA A 156 -38.97 26.20 16.97
CA ALA A 156 -39.74 26.41 15.75
C ALA A 156 -40.16 27.90 15.71
N TYR A 157 -39.68 28.62 14.70
CA TYR A 157 -40.13 29.98 14.40
C TYR A 157 -41.62 29.94 14.05
N ASP A 158 -42.46 30.51 14.90
CA ASP A 158 -43.91 30.63 14.67
C ASP A 158 -44.25 32.04 14.12
N PRO A 159 -44.61 32.18 12.83
CA PRO A 159 -44.87 33.47 12.21
C PRO A 159 -46.19 34.14 12.63
N GLN A 160 -46.96 33.59 13.59
CA GLN A 160 -48.28 34.12 13.98
C GLN A 160 -48.25 35.22 15.07
N THR A 161 -47.11 35.62 15.61
CA THR A 161 -47.02 36.56 16.76
C THR A 161 -46.75 38.03 16.43
N GLN A 162 -46.97 38.48 15.19
CA GLN A 162 -47.02 39.92 14.88
C GLN A 162 -48.42 40.34 14.41
N GLN A 163 -49.25 40.76 15.36
CA GLN A 163 -50.32 41.74 15.15
C GLN A 163 -50.38 42.69 16.36
#